data_AF-A0A8C0AVD7-F1
#
_entry.id   AF-A0A8C0AVD7-F1
#
_cell.length_a   1.000
_cell.length_b   1.000
_cell.length_c   1.000
_cell.angle_alpha   90.00
_cell.angle_beta   90.00
_cell.angle_gamma   90.00
#
_symmetry.space_group_name_H-M   'P 1'
#
loop_
_entity.id
_entity.type
_entity.pdbx_description
1 polymer ?
#
loop_
_entity_poly.entity_id
_entity_poly.type
_entity_poly.pdbx_seq_one_letter_code
_entity_poly.pdbx_strand_id
1 'polypeptide(L)'
;MAEAGTGFLEQLKSCIVWSWTYLWTLWFFIMLFLVYILRVPLKINDNLTTVSMFLNTLTPKFYVALTGTSSLISGLILVSSRYINITLQIDFIIQNGISECKVWRNPLNLFRGAEYNRYTWVTGREPLTYYDMNLSAQDHQTFFTCDTDHLRPADAIMQKAWRERNPQARISAAHEALELNDLLCFSLCPLPLVLSLGTTEKSLVPSSLCATAYILLAEEEATTIVEAEKLFKQALKAGEGCYRRSQQLQHHGAQYEAQHRRDTNVLVYIKRRLAMCARKLGRTREAVKMMRDLMKEFPLLSMFNIHENLLEALLELQAYADVQAVLAKYDDISLPKSATICYTAALLKARAVSDKFSPEAASRRGLSTAEMNAVEAIHRAVEFNPHVPKYLLEMKSLILPPEHILKRGDSEAIAYAFFHLQHWKRVEGALNLLHCTWEGTFRMIPYPLEKGHLFYPYPICTETADRELLPSFHEVSVYPKKELPFFILFTAGLCSFTAMLALLTHQFPELMGVFAKAFLSTLFAPLNFVMEKVESILPSSLWHQLTRI
;
A
#
# COMPACT_ATOMS: atom_id res chain seq x y z
N MET A 1 -27.71 -5.92 -30.48
CA MET A 1 -28.22 -7.15 -29.83
C MET A 1 -27.15 -8.01 -29.15
N ALA A 2 -25.84 -7.71 -29.27
CA ALA A 2 -24.78 -8.46 -28.58
C ALA A 2 -24.41 -7.90 -27.17
N GLU A 3 -24.81 -6.68 -26.80
CA GLU A 3 -24.49 -6.06 -25.51
C GLU A 3 -25.42 -6.45 -24.35
N ALA A 4 -26.61 -6.97 -24.63
CA ALA A 4 -27.54 -7.42 -23.58
C ALA A 4 -27.11 -8.76 -22.95
N GLY A 5 -26.33 -9.57 -23.66
CA GLY A 5 -25.90 -10.90 -23.20
C GLY A 5 -24.76 -10.86 -22.18
N THR A 6 -23.89 -9.85 -22.24
CA THR A 6 -22.73 -9.72 -21.34
C THR A 6 -23.13 -9.25 -19.95
N GLY A 7 -24.06 -8.29 -19.85
CA GLY A 7 -24.59 -7.81 -18.57
C GLY A 7 -25.40 -8.87 -17.81
N PHE A 8 -26.20 -9.66 -18.53
CA PHE A 8 -26.95 -10.78 -17.92
C PHE A 8 -26.01 -11.87 -17.40
N LEU A 9 -24.96 -12.23 -18.15
CA LEU A 9 -23.97 -13.22 -17.72
C LEU A 9 -23.17 -12.76 -16.49
N GLU A 10 -22.84 -11.47 -16.38
CA GLU A 10 -22.17 -10.93 -15.19
C GLU A 10 -23.09 -10.86 -13.97
N GLN A 11 -24.36 -10.46 -14.16
CA GLN A 11 -25.36 -10.48 -13.10
C GLN A 11 -25.66 -11.91 -12.64
N LEU A 12 -25.72 -12.87 -13.57
CA LEU A 12 -25.90 -14.29 -13.25
C LEU A 12 -24.68 -14.82 -12.49
N LYS A 13 -23.46 -14.50 -12.93
CA LYS A 13 -22.22 -14.86 -12.21
C LYS A 13 -22.21 -14.26 -10.80
N SER A 14 -22.52 -12.98 -10.66
CA SER A 14 -22.57 -12.28 -9.37
C SER A 14 -23.63 -12.89 -8.45
N CYS A 15 -24.82 -13.19 -8.98
CA CYS A 15 -25.90 -13.84 -8.24
C CYS A 15 -25.54 -15.28 -7.82
N ILE A 16 -24.90 -16.06 -8.71
CA ILE A 16 -24.41 -17.42 -8.40
C ILE A 16 -23.31 -17.38 -7.33
N VAL A 17 -22.33 -16.48 -7.46
CA VAL A 17 -21.25 -16.34 -6.47
C VAL A 17 -21.80 -15.87 -5.12
N TRP A 18 -22.70 -14.88 -5.13
CA TRP A 18 -23.35 -14.36 -3.93
C TRP A 18 -24.20 -15.45 -3.24
N SER A 19 -25.07 -16.15 -3.97
CA SER A 19 -25.86 -17.25 -3.40
C SER A 19 -25.01 -18.39 -2.87
N TRP A 20 -23.86 -18.67 -3.50
CA TRP A 20 -22.93 -19.71 -3.05
C TRP A 20 -22.26 -19.39 -1.70
N THR A 21 -22.00 -18.11 -1.38
CA THR A 21 -21.45 -17.72 -0.07
C THR A 21 -22.38 -18.09 1.08
N TYR A 22 -23.68 -17.89 0.92
CA TYR A 22 -24.67 -18.29 1.92
C TYR A 22 -24.93 -19.80 1.92
N LEU A 23 -24.89 -20.45 0.75
CA LEU A 23 -25.05 -21.90 0.62
C LEU A 23 -23.97 -22.68 1.39
N TRP A 24 -22.73 -22.20 1.44
CA TRP A 24 -21.67 -22.85 2.21
C TRP A 24 -21.88 -22.71 3.72
N THR A 25 -22.30 -21.54 4.20
CA THR A 25 -22.66 -21.38 5.63
C THR A 25 -23.83 -22.27 6.01
N LEU A 26 -24.87 -22.32 5.18
CA LEU A 26 -26.02 -23.21 5.38
C LEU A 26 -25.58 -24.68 5.38
N TRP A 27 -24.73 -25.09 4.44
CA TRP A 27 -24.19 -26.45 4.37
C TRP A 27 -23.35 -26.78 5.62
N PHE A 28 -22.50 -25.87 6.09
CA PHE A 28 -21.70 -26.05 7.31
C PHE A 28 -22.58 -26.23 8.55
N PHE A 29 -23.64 -25.44 8.69
CA PHE A 29 -24.60 -25.60 9.79
C PHE A 29 -25.41 -26.89 9.65
N ILE A 30 -25.79 -27.30 8.43
CA ILE A 30 -26.43 -28.59 8.19
C ILE A 30 -25.50 -29.74 8.59
N MET A 31 -24.20 -29.66 8.26
CA MET A 31 -23.20 -30.66 8.66
C MET A 31 -23.07 -30.75 10.19
N LEU A 32 -22.92 -29.62 10.88
CA LEU A 32 -22.85 -29.58 12.34
C LEU A 32 -24.12 -30.12 13.00
N PHE A 33 -25.28 -29.77 12.45
CA PHE A 33 -26.57 -30.25 12.93
C PHE A 33 -26.75 -31.76 12.70
N LEU A 34 -26.31 -32.27 11.55
CA LEU A 34 -26.28 -33.71 11.26
C LEU A 34 -25.37 -34.46 12.22
N VAL A 35 -24.15 -33.97 12.46
CA VAL A 35 -23.21 -34.55 13.43
C VAL A 35 -23.79 -34.52 14.85
N TYR A 36 -24.48 -33.43 15.23
CA TYR A 36 -25.12 -33.30 16.53
C TYR A 36 -26.26 -34.30 16.73
N ILE A 37 -27.17 -34.41 15.75
CA ILE A 37 -28.29 -35.37 15.80
C ILE A 37 -27.78 -36.81 15.79
N LEU A 38 -26.76 -37.07 14.96
CA LEU A 38 -26.19 -38.41 14.85
C LEU A 38 -25.29 -38.76 16.04
N ARG A 39 -24.93 -37.84 16.95
CA ARG A 39 -23.99 -38.13 18.05
C ARG A 39 -24.42 -39.30 18.95
N VAL A 40 -25.72 -39.45 19.17
CA VAL A 40 -26.32 -40.48 20.04
C VAL A 40 -26.39 -41.84 19.35
N PRO A 41 -26.95 -41.99 18.13
CA PRO A 41 -26.93 -43.26 17.40
C PRO A 41 -25.52 -43.68 16.97
N LEU A 42 -24.59 -42.74 16.80
CA LEU A 42 -23.21 -43.02 16.38
C LEU A 42 -22.26 -43.43 17.50
N LYS A 43 -22.68 -43.42 18.79
CA LYS A 43 -21.82 -43.73 19.95
C LYS A 43 -20.36 -43.27 19.75
N ILE A 44 -20.18 -41.99 19.38
CA ILE A 44 -18.91 -41.49 18.81
C ILE A 44 -17.71 -41.78 19.72
N ASN A 45 -17.92 -41.77 21.05
CA ASN A 45 -16.89 -42.11 22.04
C ASN A 45 -16.51 -43.60 22.04
N ASP A 46 -17.46 -44.52 21.82
CA ASP A 46 -17.21 -45.97 21.81
C ASP A 46 -16.60 -46.42 20.47
N ASN A 47 -16.97 -45.75 19.37
CA ASN A 47 -16.53 -46.09 18.02
C ASN A 47 -15.13 -45.57 17.68
N LEU A 48 -14.62 -44.52 18.34
CA LEU A 48 -13.23 -44.06 18.16
C LEU A 48 -12.19 -45.15 18.53
N THR A 49 -12.52 -46.01 19.49
CA THR A 49 -11.70 -47.17 19.86
C THR A 49 -11.80 -48.34 18.87
N THR A 50 -12.92 -48.49 18.16
CA THR A 50 -13.17 -49.58 17.19
C THR A 50 -12.63 -49.27 15.79
N VAL A 51 -12.52 -47.98 15.43
CA VAL A 51 -11.92 -47.52 14.16
C VAL A 51 -10.48 -48.03 13.97
N SER A 52 -9.72 -48.18 15.06
CA SER A 52 -8.38 -48.77 15.04
C SER A 52 -8.36 -50.25 14.63
N MET A 53 -9.43 -51.02 14.89
CA MET A 53 -9.50 -52.44 14.52
C MET A 53 -10.04 -52.64 13.11
N PHE A 54 -10.94 -51.76 12.66
CA PHE A 54 -11.62 -51.85 11.35
C PHE A 54 -10.67 -51.60 10.15
N LEU A 55 -9.58 -50.86 10.36
CA LEU A 55 -8.55 -50.64 9.35
C LEU A 55 -7.80 -51.93 8.93
N ASN A 56 -7.90 -53.00 9.71
CA ASN A 56 -7.20 -54.26 9.46
C ASN A 56 -8.02 -55.30 8.68
N THR A 57 -9.26 -55.02 8.27
CA THR A 57 -10.14 -56.01 7.62
C THR A 57 -10.88 -55.45 6.40
N LEU A 58 -10.21 -54.64 5.58
CA LEU A 58 -10.80 -54.06 4.38
C LEU A 58 -10.86 -55.09 3.22
N THR A 59 -12.06 -55.30 2.68
CA THR A 59 -12.33 -56.27 1.60
C THR A 59 -11.89 -55.76 0.22
N PRO A 60 -11.63 -56.66 -0.76
CA PRO A 60 -11.07 -56.32 -2.07
C PRO A 60 -11.88 -55.28 -2.89
N LYS A 61 -13.22 -55.23 -2.70
CA LYS A 61 -14.09 -54.25 -3.36
C LYS A 61 -13.90 -52.83 -2.80
N PHE A 62 -13.53 -52.69 -1.53
CA PHE A 62 -13.15 -51.42 -0.93
C PHE A 62 -11.82 -50.94 -1.51
N TYR A 63 -10.84 -51.82 -1.74
CA TYR A 63 -9.60 -51.47 -2.40
C TYR A 63 -9.81 -50.93 -3.82
N VAL A 64 -10.72 -51.50 -4.62
CA VAL A 64 -10.99 -51.00 -5.99
C VAL A 64 -11.66 -49.61 -5.96
N ALA A 65 -12.65 -49.40 -5.09
CA ALA A 65 -13.27 -48.08 -4.89
C ALA A 65 -12.27 -47.05 -4.33
N LEU A 66 -11.45 -47.45 -3.35
CA LEU A 66 -10.37 -46.66 -2.77
C LEU A 66 -9.30 -46.33 -3.81
N THR A 67 -8.98 -47.22 -4.75
CA THR A 67 -8.02 -46.99 -5.84
C THR A 67 -8.59 -46.06 -6.91
N GLY A 68 -9.89 -46.15 -7.20
CA GLY A 68 -10.60 -45.21 -8.08
C GLY A 68 -10.66 -43.81 -7.47
N THR A 69 -11.04 -43.70 -6.20
CA THR A 69 -11.05 -42.42 -5.48
C THR A 69 -9.63 -41.90 -5.22
N SER A 70 -8.64 -42.77 -4.93
CA SER A 70 -7.26 -42.35 -4.70
C SER A 70 -6.56 -41.96 -6.00
N SER A 71 -6.91 -42.51 -7.17
CA SER A 71 -6.36 -42.04 -8.45
C SER A 71 -7.00 -40.73 -8.91
N LEU A 72 -8.29 -40.51 -8.64
CA LEU A 72 -8.96 -39.22 -8.87
C LEU A 72 -8.43 -38.16 -7.91
N ILE A 73 -8.32 -38.50 -6.61
CA ILE A 73 -7.72 -37.65 -5.57
C ILE A 73 -6.23 -37.46 -5.85
N SER A 74 -5.48 -38.45 -6.34
CA SER A 74 -4.05 -38.31 -6.67
C SER A 74 -3.85 -37.51 -7.96
N GLY A 75 -4.74 -37.59 -8.94
CA GLY A 75 -4.77 -36.72 -10.11
C GLY A 75 -5.13 -35.27 -9.75
N LEU A 76 -6.12 -35.09 -8.88
CA LEU A 76 -6.51 -33.78 -8.32
C LEU A 76 -5.46 -33.22 -7.36
N ILE A 77 -4.79 -34.06 -6.58
CA ILE A 77 -3.62 -33.72 -5.77
C ILE A 77 -2.43 -33.48 -6.66
N LEU A 78 -2.25 -34.09 -7.84
CA LEU A 78 -1.14 -33.73 -8.73
C LEU A 78 -1.37 -32.36 -9.38
N VAL A 79 -2.60 -32.04 -9.78
CA VAL A 79 -2.97 -30.70 -10.26
C VAL A 79 -2.88 -29.67 -9.14
N SER A 80 -3.41 -30.01 -7.95
CA SER A 80 -3.36 -29.16 -6.77
C SER A 80 -1.98 -29.11 -6.14
N SER A 81 -1.14 -30.14 -6.23
CA SER A 81 0.26 -30.18 -5.77
C SER A 81 1.20 -29.57 -6.76
N ARG A 82 0.84 -29.42 -8.04
CA ARG A 82 1.59 -28.54 -8.95
C ARG A 82 1.29 -27.08 -8.62
N TYR A 83 0.03 -26.76 -8.30
CA TYR A 83 -0.35 -25.45 -7.76
C TYR A 83 0.21 -25.18 -6.37
N ILE A 84 0.14 -26.15 -5.45
CA ILE A 84 0.66 -26.08 -4.07
C ILE A 84 2.18 -26.22 -4.09
N ASN A 85 2.84 -26.94 -5.01
CA ASN A 85 4.31 -26.81 -5.17
C ASN A 85 4.63 -25.42 -5.70
N ILE A 86 3.87 -24.84 -6.61
CA ILE A 86 4.11 -23.45 -7.04
C ILE A 86 3.91 -22.52 -5.83
N THR A 87 2.83 -22.65 -5.06
CA THR A 87 2.56 -21.84 -3.87
C THR A 87 3.55 -22.10 -2.74
N LEU A 88 3.97 -23.35 -2.49
CA LEU A 88 4.93 -23.74 -1.45
C LEU A 88 6.38 -23.49 -1.87
N GLN A 89 6.70 -23.57 -3.15
CA GLN A 89 8.01 -23.16 -3.67
C GLN A 89 8.08 -21.64 -3.73
N ILE A 90 6.97 -20.96 -3.97
CA ILE A 90 6.79 -19.53 -3.68
C ILE A 90 6.94 -19.30 -2.17
N ASP A 91 6.29 -20.05 -1.27
CA ASP A 91 6.39 -19.90 0.20
C ASP A 91 7.79 -20.25 0.75
N PHE A 92 8.50 -21.18 0.12
CA PHE A 92 9.87 -21.58 0.45
C PHE A 92 10.90 -20.57 -0.11
N ILE A 93 10.63 -19.96 -1.26
CA ILE A 93 11.36 -18.77 -1.74
C ILE A 93 11.00 -17.53 -0.90
N ILE A 94 9.77 -17.41 -0.40
CA ILE A 94 9.27 -16.34 0.50
C ILE A 94 9.97 -16.40 1.86
N GLN A 95 10.15 -17.59 2.43
CA GLN A 95 10.85 -17.74 3.71
C GLN A 95 12.37 -17.57 3.58
N ASN A 96 12.95 -17.97 2.45
CA ASN A 96 14.40 -17.84 2.20
C ASN A 96 14.79 -16.51 1.52
N GLY A 97 13.82 -15.67 1.17
CA GLY A 97 14.01 -14.40 0.47
C GLY A 97 13.22 -13.27 1.13
N ILE A 98 13.47 -13.01 2.42
CA ILE A 98 12.99 -11.80 3.10
C ILE A 98 13.67 -10.59 2.44
N SER A 99 13.09 -10.11 1.34
CA SER A 99 13.36 -8.76 0.86
C SER A 99 12.56 -7.84 1.76
N GLU A 100 13.20 -7.25 2.78
CA GLU A 100 12.57 -6.21 3.59
C GLU A 100 11.97 -5.13 2.68
N CYS A 101 10.68 -4.87 2.85
CA CYS A 101 9.97 -3.81 2.14
C CYS A 101 10.58 -2.46 2.53
N LYS A 102 11.43 -1.89 1.68
CA LYS A 102 12.07 -0.61 1.97
C LYS A 102 11.04 0.53 2.03
N VAL A 103 10.97 1.16 3.20
CA VAL A 103 10.18 2.35 3.47
C VAL A 103 10.99 3.62 3.13
N TRP A 104 10.30 4.69 2.72
CA TRP A 104 10.90 5.96 2.31
C TRP A 104 10.23 7.12 3.04
N ARG A 105 10.98 8.17 3.37
CA ARG A 105 10.40 9.40 3.94
C ARG A 105 9.40 10.02 2.96
N ASN A 106 8.22 10.37 3.46
CA ASN A 106 7.20 11.07 2.69
C ASN A 106 7.67 12.50 2.36
N PRO A 107 7.82 12.87 1.08
CA PRO A 107 8.27 14.20 0.70
C PRO A 107 7.25 15.30 1.07
N LEU A 108 5.98 14.94 1.24
CA LEU A 108 4.90 15.85 1.59
C LEU A 108 4.45 15.69 3.06
N ASN A 109 5.28 15.12 3.93
CA ASN A 109 4.96 14.89 5.34
C ASN A 109 4.52 16.18 6.07
N LEU A 110 3.54 16.06 6.95
CA LEU A 110 2.98 17.19 7.70
C LEU A 110 3.92 17.65 8.83
N PHE A 111 3.59 18.77 9.47
CA PHE A 111 4.30 19.26 10.66
C PHE A 111 3.77 18.57 11.93
N ARG A 112 4.66 17.98 12.73
CA ARG A 112 4.24 17.15 13.88
C ARG A 112 3.46 17.94 14.92
N GLY A 113 3.97 19.06 15.38
CA GLY A 113 3.26 19.97 16.28
C GLY A 113 2.04 20.60 15.62
N ALA A 114 2.23 21.28 14.49
CA ALA A 114 1.19 22.14 13.94
C ALA A 114 0.02 21.40 13.27
N GLU A 115 0.23 20.15 12.83
CA GLU A 115 -0.78 19.40 12.07
C GLU A 115 -1.13 18.06 12.71
N TYR A 116 -0.16 17.18 12.98
CA TYR A 116 -0.45 15.86 13.58
C TYR A 116 -0.96 15.98 15.01
N ASN A 117 -0.27 16.70 15.89
CA ASN A 117 -0.69 16.88 17.29
C ASN A 117 -2.03 17.61 17.38
N ARG A 118 -2.28 18.57 16.47
CA ARG A 118 -3.59 19.24 16.37
C ARG A 118 -4.69 18.25 16.03
N TYR A 119 -4.45 17.31 15.12
CA TYR A 119 -5.41 16.24 14.81
C TYR A 119 -5.66 15.33 16.03
N THR A 120 -4.61 14.91 16.73
CA THR A 120 -4.75 14.12 17.96
C THR A 120 -5.56 14.89 19.01
N TRP A 121 -5.27 16.17 19.22
CA TRP A 121 -5.97 17.01 20.18
C TRP A 121 -7.48 17.14 19.88
N VAL A 122 -7.86 17.27 18.60
CA VAL A 122 -9.28 17.39 18.20
C VAL A 122 -10.00 16.04 18.21
N THR A 123 -9.35 14.97 17.75
CA THR A 123 -10.02 13.69 17.47
C THR A 123 -9.83 12.62 18.55
N GLY A 124 -8.83 12.78 19.41
CA GLY A 124 -8.38 11.76 20.36
C GLY A 124 -7.75 10.53 19.69
N ARG A 125 -7.43 10.59 18.39
CA ARG A 125 -6.83 9.48 17.63
C ARG A 125 -5.42 9.85 17.19
N GLU A 126 -4.49 8.93 17.40
CA GLU A 126 -3.11 9.11 16.96
C GLU A 126 -2.96 8.86 15.46
N PRO A 127 -2.56 9.86 14.66
CA PRO A 127 -2.45 9.71 13.21
C PRO A 127 -1.17 8.98 12.78
N LEU A 128 -0.14 8.96 13.63
CA LEU A 128 1.15 8.32 13.37
C LEU A 128 1.31 7.08 14.26
N THR A 129 1.89 6.02 13.70
CA THR A 129 2.21 4.82 14.48
C THR A 129 3.53 4.99 15.22
N TYR A 130 3.74 4.16 16.25
CA TYR A 130 5.02 4.09 16.95
C TYR A 130 6.17 3.72 16.00
N TYR A 131 5.90 2.84 15.02
CA TYR A 131 6.87 2.44 14.01
C TYR A 131 7.29 3.63 13.13
N ASP A 132 6.33 4.40 12.62
CA ASP A 132 6.58 5.58 11.77
C ASP A 132 7.38 6.67 12.53
N MET A 133 7.04 6.92 13.79
CA MET A 133 7.79 7.87 14.64
C MET A 133 9.24 7.41 14.88
N ASN A 134 9.48 6.10 15.05
CA ASN A 134 10.82 5.56 15.21
C ASN A 134 11.66 5.68 13.94
N LEU A 135 11.07 5.47 12.77
CA LEU A 135 11.76 5.71 11.49
C LEU A 135 12.20 7.18 11.40
N SER A 136 11.34 8.12 11.81
CA SER A 136 11.69 9.53 11.85
C SER A 136 12.84 9.83 12.80
N ALA A 137 12.89 9.17 13.96
CA ALA A 137 13.99 9.32 14.89
C ALA A 137 15.32 8.75 14.33
N GLN A 138 15.27 7.67 13.55
CA GLN A 138 16.43 7.12 12.85
C GLN A 138 16.92 8.08 11.76
N ASP A 139 16.01 8.58 10.92
CA ASP A 139 16.28 9.59 9.90
C ASP A 139 16.96 10.82 10.51
N HIS A 140 16.41 11.37 11.60
CA HIS A 140 16.99 12.55 12.25
C HIS A 140 18.38 12.28 12.80
N GLN A 141 18.65 11.09 13.34
CA GLN A 141 20.01 10.71 13.73
C GLN A 141 20.94 10.65 12.53
N THR A 142 20.51 10.05 11.41
CA THR A 142 21.31 9.99 10.18
C THR A 142 21.56 11.38 9.59
N PHE A 143 20.60 12.29 9.65
CA PHE A 143 20.71 13.60 9.00
C PHE A 143 21.44 14.63 9.85
N PHE A 144 21.20 14.61 11.16
CA PHE A 144 21.54 15.73 12.05
C PHE A 144 22.65 15.43 13.03
N THR A 145 23.20 14.21 13.03
CA THR A 145 24.32 13.85 13.91
C THR A 145 25.59 13.50 13.14
N CYS A 146 26.73 13.69 13.80
CA CYS A 146 28.03 13.25 13.33
C CYS A 146 28.95 12.91 14.51
N ASP A 147 30.04 12.21 14.25
CA ASP A 147 30.93 11.73 15.31
C ASP A 147 31.58 12.87 16.12
N THR A 148 31.68 14.08 15.57
CA THR A 148 32.29 15.24 16.25
C THR A 148 31.31 16.02 17.13
N ASP A 149 30.03 15.63 17.22
CA ASP A 149 29.03 16.37 18.00
C ASP A 149 29.35 16.41 19.49
N HIS A 150 30.03 15.40 20.03
CA HIS A 150 30.48 15.39 21.43
C HIS A 150 31.47 16.52 21.78
N LEU A 151 32.11 17.12 20.77
CA LEU A 151 33.02 18.26 20.95
C LEU A 151 32.28 19.60 21.10
N ARG A 152 30.97 19.62 20.82
CA ARG A 152 30.12 20.82 20.86
C ARG A 152 29.01 20.58 21.87
N PRO A 153 29.01 21.25 23.05
CA PRO A 153 28.09 20.93 24.15
C PRO A 153 26.61 20.88 23.76
N ALA A 154 26.13 21.86 22.97
CA ALA A 154 24.75 21.90 22.50
C ALA A 154 24.43 20.75 21.52
N ASP A 155 25.34 20.40 20.61
CA ASP A 155 25.13 19.28 19.69
C ASP A 155 25.17 17.92 20.42
N ALA A 156 25.97 17.79 21.49
CA ALA A 156 26.00 16.60 22.33
C ALA A 156 24.66 16.35 23.05
N ILE A 157 23.98 17.42 23.48
CA ILE A 157 22.62 17.33 24.03
C ILE A 157 21.64 16.92 22.94
N MET A 158 21.70 17.56 21.77
CA MET A 158 20.84 17.22 20.65
C MET A 158 21.02 15.78 20.17
N GLN A 159 22.25 15.25 20.17
CA GLN A 159 22.53 13.86 19.83
C GLN A 159 21.79 12.89 20.75
N LYS A 160 21.66 13.21 22.05
CA LYS A 160 20.84 12.46 22.99
C LYS A 160 19.35 12.68 22.73
N ALA A 161 18.92 13.92 22.50
CA ALA A 161 17.54 14.27 22.20
C ALA A 161 16.99 13.49 20.99
N TRP A 162 17.76 13.33 19.92
CA TRP A 162 17.32 12.59 18.73
C TRP A 162 17.08 11.09 18.98
N ARG A 163 17.69 10.52 20.03
CA ARG A 163 17.51 9.13 20.48
C ARG A 163 16.39 8.97 21.50
N GLU A 164 15.97 10.07 22.12
CA GLU A 164 14.91 10.09 23.10
C GLU A 164 13.56 9.78 22.43
N ARG A 165 12.74 8.98 23.11
CA ARG A 165 11.42 8.54 22.65
C ARG A 165 10.32 9.47 23.14
N ASN A 166 10.50 10.10 24.30
CA ASN A 166 9.50 10.99 24.87
C ASN A 166 9.56 12.39 24.21
N PRO A 167 8.49 12.85 23.52
CA PRO A 167 8.45 14.18 22.89
C PRO A 167 8.73 15.34 23.85
N GLN A 168 8.23 15.28 25.08
CA GLN A 168 8.46 16.37 26.06
C GLN A 168 9.91 16.43 26.50
N ALA A 169 10.56 15.28 26.69
CA ALA A 169 11.99 15.24 27.01
C ALA A 169 12.85 15.75 25.84
N ARG A 170 12.44 15.46 24.59
CA ARG A 170 13.06 15.98 23.37
C ARG A 170 12.99 17.51 23.30
N ILE A 171 11.81 18.08 23.56
CA ILE A 171 11.59 19.53 23.58
C ILE A 171 12.42 20.20 24.69
N SER A 172 12.39 19.66 25.92
CA SER A 172 13.19 20.18 27.03
C SER A 172 14.69 20.18 26.71
N ALA A 173 15.21 19.10 26.12
CA ALA A 173 16.61 19.01 25.72
C ALA A 173 16.98 20.01 24.61
N ALA A 174 16.06 20.30 23.69
CA ALA A 174 16.28 21.33 22.68
C ALA A 174 16.36 22.74 23.29
N HIS A 175 15.53 23.06 24.27
CA HIS A 175 15.64 24.32 25.02
C HIS A 175 16.95 24.41 25.80
N GLU A 176 17.34 23.34 26.51
CA GLU A 176 18.62 23.25 27.23
C GLU A 176 19.82 23.51 26.29
N ALA A 177 19.80 22.91 25.09
CA ALA A 177 20.85 23.11 24.09
C ALA A 177 20.95 24.57 23.61
N LEU A 178 19.83 25.29 23.53
CA LEU A 178 19.81 26.71 23.17
C LEU A 178 20.34 27.58 24.31
N GLU A 179 19.93 27.34 25.56
CA GLU A 179 20.38 28.09 26.74
C GLU A 179 21.89 28.00 26.96
N LEU A 180 22.48 26.81 26.81
CA LEU A 180 23.93 26.60 26.94
C LEU A 180 24.72 27.38 25.90
N ASN A 181 24.17 27.51 24.69
CA ASN A 181 24.84 28.25 23.64
C ASN A 181 24.82 29.77 23.91
N ASP A 182 23.73 30.29 24.49
CA ASP A 182 23.63 31.69 24.89
C ASP A 182 24.63 32.00 26.02
N LEU A 183 24.77 31.13 27.01
CA LEU A 183 25.73 31.30 28.11
C LEU A 183 27.20 31.27 27.65
N LEU A 184 27.55 30.41 26.69
CA LEU A 184 28.89 30.37 26.09
C LEU A 184 29.20 31.62 25.25
N CYS A 185 28.19 32.21 24.61
CA CYS A 185 28.34 33.50 23.94
C CYS A 185 28.65 34.63 24.94
N PHE A 186 28.02 34.62 26.11
CA PHE A 186 28.28 35.62 27.14
C PHE A 186 29.67 35.45 27.79
N SER A 187 30.15 34.22 28.01
CA SER A 187 31.44 33.97 28.66
C SER A 187 32.67 34.23 27.78
N LEU A 188 32.52 34.14 26.45
CA LEU A 188 33.56 34.51 25.48
C LEU A 188 33.61 36.02 25.16
N CYS A 189 32.70 36.81 25.73
CA CYS A 189 32.74 38.28 25.71
C CYS A 189 33.24 38.81 27.07
N PRO A 190 34.55 39.04 27.28
CA PRO A 190 34.99 39.75 28.47
C PRO A 190 34.55 41.22 28.40
N LEU A 191 33.64 41.64 29.28
CA LEU A 191 33.70 43.02 29.79
C LEU A 191 34.95 43.07 30.69
N PRO A 192 36.00 43.82 30.33
CA PRO A 192 35.89 45.27 30.14
C PRO A 192 36.76 45.81 28.99
N LEU A 193 36.17 46.09 27.81
CA LEU A 193 36.85 46.90 26.79
C LEU A 193 35.90 47.62 25.81
N VAL A 194 34.69 47.95 26.24
CA VAL A 194 33.70 48.68 25.41
C VAL A 194 33.94 50.20 25.39
N LEU A 195 34.98 50.73 26.06
CA LEU A 195 35.19 52.18 26.18
C LEU A 195 36.51 52.74 25.64
N SER A 196 37.41 51.97 25.01
CA SER A 196 38.76 52.51 24.71
C SER A 196 39.30 52.42 23.28
N LEU A 197 38.67 51.78 22.29
CA LEU A 197 39.17 51.89 20.92
C LEU A 197 38.04 52.00 19.91
N GLY A 198 37.98 53.17 19.26
CA GLY A 198 37.30 53.35 18.01
C GLY A 198 38.02 52.53 16.94
N THR A 199 37.52 51.33 16.67
CA THR A 199 37.86 50.56 15.47
C THR A 199 36.60 49.92 14.92
N THR A 200 36.24 50.37 13.73
CA THR A 200 35.30 49.75 12.81
C THR A 200 35.75 48.34 12.47
N GLU A 201 35.08 47.29 12.94
CA GLU A 201 35.07 46.02 12.21
C GLU A 201 33.90 45.10 12.60
N LYS A 202 33.16 44.72 11.56
CA LYS A 202 32.20 43.63 11.53
C LYS A 202 32.91 42.29 11.77
N SER A 203 33.17 41.89 13.01
CA SER A 203 33.58 40.50 13.28
C SER A 203 33.44 40.14 14.75
N LEU A 204 32.19 40.01 15.23
CA LEU A 204 31.90 39.20 16.41
C LEU A 204 30.43 38.77 16.34
N VAL A 205 30.11 37.91 15.36
CA VAL A 205 28.85 37.18 15.38
C VAL A 205 29.01 36.06 16.41
N PRO A 206 28.15 35.96 17.43
CA PRO A 206 28.13 34.85 18.38
C PRO A 206 28.29 33.52 17.68
N SER A 207 29.25 32.73 18.13
CA SER A 207 29.36 31.33 17.76
C SER A 207 28.04 30.60 18.07
N SER A 208 27.34 30.23 17.00
CA SER A 208 26.69 28.91 16.83
C SER A 208 25.43 28.59 17.62
N LEU A 209 24.35 29.37 17.48
CA LEU A 209 22.99 28.89 17.79
C LEU A 209 22.81 27.45 17.26
N CYS A 210 22.30 26.53 18.08
CA CYS A 210 22.16 25.12 17.70
C CYS A 210 21.02 24.98 16.67
N ALA A 211 21.37 24.87 15.37
CA ALA A 211 20.39 24.79 14.29
C ALA A 211 19.43 23.60 14.43
N THR A 212 19.94 22.46 14.91
CA THR A 212 19.17 21.23 15.10
C THR A 212 18.19 21.33 16.27
N ALA A 213 18.49 22.10 17.30
CA ALA A 213 17.54 22.41 18.37
C ALA A 213 16.33 23.19 17.84
N TYR A 214 16.56 24.24 17.03
CA TYR A 214 15.46 24.95 16.38
C TYR A 214 14.64 24.08 15.42
N ILE A 215 15.27 23.13 14.72
CA ILE A 215 14.53 22.14 13.91
C ILE A 215 13.58 21.34 14.80
N LEU A 216 14.06 20.82 15.94
CA LEU A 216 13.25 20.01 16.84
C LEU A 216 12.05 20.80 17.38
N LEU A 217 12.27 22.03 17.84
CA LEU A 217 11.18 22.91 18.31
C LEU A 217 10.18 23.22 17.19
N ALA A 218 10.67 23.51 15.97
CA ALA A 218 9.80 23.78 14.83
C ALA A 218 8.95 22.58 14.41
N GLU A 219 9.49 21.36 14.57
CA GLU A 219 8.77 20.12 14.25
C GLU A 219 7.79 19.71 15.35
N GLU A 220 8.17 19.79 16.63
CA GLU A 220 7.43 19.13 17.73
C GLU A 220 6.69 20.10 18.65
N GLU A 221 7.20 21.32 18.87
CA GLU A 221 6.63 22.30 19.80
C GLU A 221 5.68 23.28 19.11
N ALA A 222 6.00 23.68 17.88
CA ALA A 222 5.22 24.67 17.14
C ALA A 222 3.76 24.23 16.94
N THR A 223 2.81 25.06 17.36
CA THR A 223 1.37 24.76 17.27
C THR A 223 0.74 25.24 15.96
N THR A 224 1.42 26.15 15.27
CA THR A 224 0.99 26.70 13.98
C THR A 224 2.12 26.70 12.94
N ILE A 225 1.74 26.75 11.67
CA ILE A 225 2.71 26.85 10.56
C ILE A 225 3.52 28.16 10.65
N VAL A 226 2.94 29.24 11.19
CA VAL A 226 3.62 30.53 11.36
C VAL A 226 4.70 30.44 12.43
N GLU A 227 4.41 29.77 13.55
CA GLU A 227 5.41 29.50 14.60
C GLU A 227 6.53 28.59 14.10
N ALA A 228 6.17 27.52 13.39
CA ALA A 228 7.16 26.63 12.78
C ALA A 228 8.07 27.40 11.81
N GLU A 229 7.51 28.26 10.95
CA GLU A 229 8.29 29.10 10.04
C GLU A 229 9.27 30.03 10.79
N LYS A 230 8.82 30.65 11.90
CA LYS A 230 9.68 31.52 12.72
C LYS A 230 10.87 30.74 13.28
N LEU A 231 10.63 29.55 13.82
CA LEU A 231 11.69 28.68 14.36
C LEU A 231 12.62 28.18 13.25
N PHE A 232 12.10 27.78 12.08
CA PHE A 232 12.94 27.42 10.94
C PHE A 232 13.76 28.59 10.39
N LYS A 233 13.29 29.84 10.45
CA LYS A 233 14.10 31.02 10.11
C LYS A 233 15.26 31.22 11.08
N GLN A 234 15.06 30.95 12.37
CA GLN A 234 16.15 30.94 13.35
C GLN A 234 17.13 29.80 13.08
N ALA A 235 16.61 28.60 12.78
CA ALA A 235 17.42 27.45 12.34
C ALA A 235 18.26 27.79 11.10
N LEU A 236 17.69 28.48 10.11
CA LEU A 236 18.39 28.83 8.87
C LEU A 236 19.58 29.74 9.14
N LYS A 237 19.39 30.79 9.95
CA LYS A 237 20.46 31.73 10.32
C LYS A 237 21.63 30.99 10.98
N ALA A 238 21.32 30.05 11.88
CA ALA A 238 22.30 29.19 12.53
C ALA A 238 22.99 28.23 11.54
N GLY A 239 22.19 27.51 10.75
CA GLY A 239 22.63 26.46 9.82
C GLY A 239 23.50 26.99 8.69
N GLU A 240 23.19 28.16 8.13
CA GLU A 240 24.03 28.80 7.10
C GLU A 240 25.43 29.16 7.63
N GLY A 241 25.53 29.55 8.90
CA GLY A 241 26.81 29.82 9.56
C GLY A 241 27.63 28.55 9.77
N CYS A 242 26.99 27.44 10.15
CA CYS A 242 27.65 26.13 10.27
C CYS A 242 28.10 25.59 8.91
N TYR A 243 27.20 25.58 7.92
CA TYR A 243 27.48 25.12 6.56
C TYR A 243 28.66 25.86 5.92
N ARG A 244 28.69 27.21 6.00
CA ARG A 244 29.81 27.99 5.44
C ARG A 244 31.15 27.64 6.07
N ARG A 245 31.18 27.41 7.39
CA ARG A 245 32.40 27.00 8.10
C ARG A 245 32.84 25.59 7.71
N SER A 246 31.94 24.63 7.71
CA SER A 246 32.28 23.24 7.38
C SER A 246 32.63 23.06 5.90
N GLN A 247 32.05 23.84 4.99
CA GLN A 247 32.42 23.85 3.57
C GLN A 247 33.88 24.24 3.34
N GLN A 248 34.41 25.20 4.10
CA GLN A 248 35.82 25.60 4.02
C GLN A 248 36.76 24.52 4.55
N LEU A 249 36.32 23.77 5.56
CA LEU A 249 37.12 22.77 6.26
C LEU A 249 37.01 21.35 5.69
N GLN A 250 36.05 21.08 4.80
CA GLN A 250 35.69 19.70 4.37
C GLN A 250 36.87 18.84 3.87
N HIS A 251 37.89 19.45 3.28
CA HIS A 251 39.06 18.73 2.76
C HIS A 251 40.17 18.45 3.79
N HIS A 252 39.99 18.88 5.04
CA HIS A 252 41.02 18.79 6.10
C HIS A 252 40.98 17.46 6.85
N GLY A 253 40.11 16.53 6.46
CA GLY A 253 40.06 15.16 6.99
C GLY A 253 38.64 14.60 7.05
N ALA A 254 38.53 13.28 7.31
CA ALA A 254 37.25 12.57 7.33
C ALA A 254 36.24 13.13 8.35
N GLN A 255 36.72 13.63 9.50
CA GLN A 255 35.88 14.27 10.51
C GLN A 255 35.22 15.56 10.01
N TYR A 256 35.96 16.39 9.26
CA TYR A 256 35.44 17.62 8.68
C TYR A 256 34.50 17.34 7.49
N GLU A 257 34.78 16.28 6.72
CA GLU A 257 33.86 15.81 5.67
C GLU A 257 32.52 15.34 6.26
N ALA A 258 32.57 14.54 7.33
CA ALA A 258 31.37 14.07 8.04
C ALA A 258 30.55 15.24 8.61
N GLN A 259 31.23 16.23 9.21
CA GLN A 259 30.57 17.44 9.69
C GLN A 259 29.96 18.26 8.54
N HIS A 260 30.67 18.42 7.42
CA HIS A 260 30.13 19.11 6.25
C HIS A 260 28.89 18.43 5.68
N ARG A 261 28.88 17.09 5.63
CA ARG A 261 27.72 16.29 5.22
C ARG A 261 26.52 16.54 6.14
N ARG A 262 26.74 16.49 7.47
CA ARG A 262 25.72 16.79 8.48
C ARG A 262 25.18 18.21 8.35
N ASP A 263 26.04 19.21 8.26
CA ASP A 263 25.62 20.62 8.12
C ASP A 263 24.89 20.88 6.79
N THR A 264 25.27 20.18 5.72
CA THR A 264 24.56 20.22 4.43
C THR A 264 23.16 19.62 4.56
N ASN A 265 23.02 18.46 5.21
CA ASN A 265 21.72 17.83 5.47
C ASN A 265 20.81 18.74 6.30
N VAL A 266 21.35 19.35 7.37
CA VAL A 266 20.65 20.33 8.22
C VAL A 266 20.15 21.51 7.37
N LEU A 267 21.03 22.13 6.57
CA LEU A 267 20.68 23.29 5.74
C LEU A 267 19.58 22.96 4.72
N VAL A 268 19.72 21.83 4.01
CA VAL A 268 18.74 21.40 3.01
C VAL A 268 17.40 21.07 3.66
N TYR A 269 17.40 20.42 4.82
CA TYR A 269 16.18 20.14 5.59
C TYR A 269 15.44 21.44 5.94
N ILE A 270 16.15 22.43 6.50
CA ILE A 270 15.57 23.72 6.89
C ILE A 270 14.99 24.45 5.68
N LYS A 271 15.77 24.59 4.60
CA LYS A 271 15.32 25.27 3.38
C LYS A 271 14.08 24.59 2.77
N ARG A 272 14.04 23.25 2.76
CA ARG A 272 12.87 22.47 2.32
C ARG A 272 11.65 22.74 3.21
N ARG A 273 11.79 22.67 4.54
CA ARG A 273 10.68 22.92 5.47
C ARG A 273 10.16 24.36 5.39
N LEU A 274 11.04 25.35 5.21
CA LEU A 274 10.62 26.73 4.95
C LEU A 274 9.81 26.86 3.66
N ALA A 275 10.20 26.18 2.58
CA ALA A 275 9.42 26.16 1.35
C ALA A 275 8.03 25.52 1.56
N MET A 276 7.95 24.46 2.37
CA MET A 276 6.67 23.85 2.76
C MET A 276 5.81 24.81 3.61
N CYS A 277 6.40 25.54 4.57
CA CYS A 277 5.71 26.58 5.33
C CYS A 277 5.17 27.68 4.41
N ALA A 278 6.00 28.19 3.49
CA ALA A 278 5.61 29.24 2.55
C ALA A 278 4.40 28.81 1.71
N ARG A 279 4.39 27.57 1.21
CA ARG A 279 3.26 27.00 0.48
C ARG A 279 2.00 26.93 1.34
N LYS A 280 2.09 26.33 2.54
CA LYS A 280 0.97 26.20 3.49
C LYS A 280 0.40 27.56 3.92
N LEU A 281 1.19 28.62 3.87
CA LEU A 281 0.79 30.00 4.16
C LEU A 281 0.28 30.76 2.92
N GLY A 282 0.06 30.08 1.78
CA GLY A 282 -0.46 30.67 0.54
C GLY A 282 0.59 31.43 -0.29
N ARG A 283 1.86 31.44 0.12
CA ARG A 283 2.99 32.03 -0.62
C ARG A 283 3.57 31.03 -1.61
N THR A 284 2.71 30.42 -2.44
CA THR A 284 3.06 29.29 -3.31
C THR A 284 4.12 29.64 -4.36
N ARG A 285 4.12 30.87 -4.89
CA ARG A 285 5.17 31.34 -5.83
C ARG A 285 6.55 31.41 -5.17
N GLU A 286 6.61 31.84 -3.91
CA GLU A 286 7.84 31.86 -3.12
C GLU A 286 8.34 30.44 -2.87
N ALA A 287 7.44 29.53 -2.47
CA ALA A 287 7.75 28.11 -2.26
C ALA A 287 8.35 27.45 -3.53
N VAL A 288 7.74 27.68 -4.70
CA VAL A 288 8.26 27.18 -5.99
C VAL A 288 9.66 27.69 -6.26
N LYS A 289 9.91 28.98 -6.04
CA LYS A 289 11.25 29.56 -6.20
C LYS A 289 12.26 28.89 -5.27
N MET A 290 11.94 28.78 -3.98
CA MET A 290 12.80 28.14 -2.98
C MET A 290 13.11 26.68 -3.34
N MET A 291 12.13 25.90 -3.80
CA MET A 291 12.34 24.50 -4.21
C MET A 291 13.23 24.39 -5.45
N ARG A 292 13.04 25.25 -6.45
CA ARG A 292 13.90 25.29 -7.65
C ARG A 292 15.33 25.68 -7.32
N ASP A 293 15.51 26.70 -6.48
CA ASP A 293 16.82 27.14 -6.01
C ASP A 293 17.53 26.02 -5.24
N LEU A 294 16.81 25.32 -4.35
CA LEU A 294 17.35 24.21 -3.57
C LEU A 294 17.79 23.04 -4.45
N MET A 295 17.00 22.66 -5.45
CA MET A 295 17.34 21.60 -6.40
C MET A 295 18.54 21.96 -7.30
N LYS A 296 18.75 23.25 -7.56
CA LYS A 296 19.90 23.75 -8.34
C LYS A 296 21.17 23.80 -7.49
N GLU A 297 21.06 24.23 -6.23
CA GLU A 297 22.17 24.36 -5.29
C GLU A 297 22.69 22.97 -4.84
N PHE A 298 21.77 22.00 -4.67
CA PHE A 298 22.10 20.66 -4.16
C PHE A 298 21.56 19.52 -5.04
N PRO A 299 22.03 19.39 -6.30
CA PRO A 299 21.47 18.43 -7.25
C PRO A 299 21.68 16.95 -6.86
N LEU A 300 22.69 16.66 -6.02
CA LEU A 300 23.03 15.30 -5.59
C LEU A 300 22.23 14.83 -4.36
N LEU A 301 21.46 15.71 -3.70
CA LEU A 301 20.70 15.37 -2.49
C LEU A 301 19.26 14.94 -2.84
N SER A 302 19.16 13.87 -3.63
CA SER A 302 17.89 13.22 -4.02
C SER A 302 17.10 12.67 -2.84
N MET A 303 17.72 12.51 -1.67
CA MET A 303 17.14 11.91 -0.46
C MET A 303 15.81 12.53 -0.01
N PHE A 304 15.60 13.83 -0.25
CA PHE A 304 14.38 14.52 0.16
C PHE A 304 13.28 14.59 -0.91
N ASN A 305 13.54 14.08 -2.12
CA ASN A 305 12.60 14.08 -3.25
C ASN A 305 11.87 15.42 -3.46
N ILE A 306 12.61 16.54 -3.37
CA ILE A 306 12.07 17.93 -3.43
C ILE A 306 11.23 18.18 -4.69
N HIS A 307 11.50 17.46 -5.77
CA HIS A 307 10.73 17.53 -7.01
C HIS A 307 9.25 17.18 -6.82
N GLU A 308 8.90 16.31 -5.87
CA GLU A 308 7.50 16.00 -5.56
C GLU A 308 6.81 17.16 -4.84
N ASN A 309 7.50 17.87 -3.95
CA ASN A 309 7.01 19.12 -3.37
C ASN A 309 6.79 20.19 -4.45
N LEU A 310 7.71 20.26 -5.42
CA LEU A 310 7.63 21.21 -6.52
C LEU A 310 6.44 20.91 -7.45
N LEU A 311 6.18 19.63 -7.77
CA LEU A 311 5.05 19.22 -8.59
C LEU A 311 3.72 19.66 -7.97
N GLU A 312 3.53 19.42 -6.67
CA GLU A 312 2.32 19.80 -5.96
C GLU A 312 2.13 21.33 -5.92
N ALA A 313 3.19 22.09 -5.62
CA ALA A 313 3.13 23.56 -5.62
C ALA A 313 2.86 24.15 -7.03
N LEU A 314 3.38 23.53 -8.09
CA LEU A 314 3.11 23.96 -9.47
C LEU A 314 1.68 23.63 -9.91
N LEU A 315 1.13 22.48 -9.50
CA LEU A 315 -0.28 22.13 -9.72
C LEU A 315 -1.22 23.09 -8.99
N GLU A 316 -0.86 23.50 -7.77
CA GLU A 316 -1.59 24.51 -7.01
C GLU A 316 -1.67 25.84 -7.80
N LEU A 317 -0.55 26.29 -8.38
CA LEU A 317 -0.47 27.45 -9.26
C LEU A 317 -1.09 27.25 -10.66
N GLN A 318 -1.52 26.04 -11.00
CA GLN A 318 -1.99 25.67 -12.36
C GLN A 318 -0.94 25.91 -13.46
N ALA A 319 0.34 25.88 -13.10
CA ALA A 319 1.46 26.04 -14.03
C ALA A 319 1.73 24.72 -14.78
N TYR A 320 0.75 24.21 -15.52
CA TYR A 320 0.79 22.87 -16.12
C TYR A 320 1.97 22.65 -17.08
N ALA A 321 2.43 23.70 -17.78
CA ALA A 321 3.61 23.64 -18.64
C ALA A 321 4.89 23.37 -17.81
N ASP A 322 5.01 23.99 -16.65
CA ASP A 322 6.12 23.76 -15.73
C ASP A 322 6.05 22.37 -15.09
N VAL A 323 4.85 21.88 -14.76
CA VAL A 323 4.64 20.50 -14.28
C VAL A 323 5.14 19.51 -15.34
N GLN A 324 4.76 19.71 -16.61
CA GLN A 324 5.22 18.88 -17.72
C GLN A 324 6.75 18.93 -17.88
N ALA A 325 7.37 20.10 -17.71
CA ALA A 325 8.82 20.25 -17.79
C ALA A 325 9.57 19.52 -16.66
N VAL A 326 8.99 19.46 -15.45
CA VAL A 326 9.54 18.65 -14.36
C VAL A 326 9.38 17.16 -14.68
N LEU A 327 8.18 16.72 -15.07
CA LEU A 327 7.90 15.30 -15.38
C LEU A 327 8.75 14.76 -16.54
N ALA A 328 9.05 15.58 -17.55
CA ALA A 328 9.90 15.17 -18.67
C ALA A 328 11.31 14.70 -18.24
N LYS A 329 11.82 15.21 -17.11
CA LYS A 329 13.09 14.75 -16.52
C LYS A 329 13.00 13.35 -15.92
N TYR A 330 11.80 12.86 -15.67
CA TYR A 330 11.51 11.57 -15.03
C TYR A 330 10.75 10.64 -15.98
N ASP A 331 10.76 10.88 -17.29
CA ASP A 331 10.05 10.03 -18.26
C ASP A 331 10.78 8.68 -18.46
N ASP A 332 12.12 8.68 -18.41
CA ASP A 332 12.96 7.49 -18.49
C ASP A 332 12.54 6.44 -17.42
N ILE A 333 12.42 5.19 -17.83
CA ILE A 333 12.07 4.05 -16.98
C ILE A 333 13.18 3.71 -15.98
N SER A 334 14.43 4.10 -16.28
CA SER A 334 15.58 3.90 -15.39
C SER A 334 15.52 4.76 -14.13
N LEU A 335 14.73 5.85 -14.16
CA LEU A 335 14.62 6.78 -13.05
C LEU A 335 13.59 6.31 -12.02
N PRO A 336 13.81 6.58 -10.72
CA PRO A 336 12.88 6.19 -9.67
C PRO A 336 11.48 6.79 -9.91
N LYS A 337 10.47 5.93 -10.04
CA LYS A 337 9.07 6.34 -10.11
C LYS A 337 8.47 6.46 -8.70
N SER A 338 7.38 7.23 -8.61
CA SER A 338 6.52 7.40 -7.44
C SER A 338 5.09 7.64 -7.89
N ALA A 339 4.13 7.49 -6.96
CA ALA A 339 2.73 7.78 -7.27
C ALA A 339 2.56 9.22 -7.76
N THR A 340 3.30 10.17 -7.16
CA THR A 340 3.32 11.58 -7.56
C THR A 340 3.71 11.75 -9.04
N ILE A 341 4.77 11.07 -9.50
CA ILE A 341 5.20 11.16 -10.90
C ILE A 341 4.15 10.54 -11.83
N CYS A 342 3.75 9.29 -11.58
CA CYS A 342 2.90 8.53 -12.49
C CYS A 342 1.48 9.12 -12.59
N TYR A 343 0.85 9.43 -11.46
CA TYR A 343 -0.51 9.96 -11.46
C TYR A 343 -0.57 11.44 -11.85
N THR A 344 0.47 12.25 -11.59
CA THR A 344 0.49 13.64 -12.11
C THR A 344 0.64 13.64 -13.63
N ALA A 345 1.46 12.74 -14.20
CA ALA A 345 1.53 12.58 -15.64
C ALA A 345 0.18 12.14 -16.24
N ALA A 346 -0.52 11.19 -15.59
CA ALA A 346 -1.86 10.77 -15.98
C ALA A 346 -2.86 11.94 -15.91
N LEU A 347 -2.82 12.76 -14.86
CA LEU A 347 -3.68 13.94 -14.71
C LEU A 347 -3.46 14.95 -15.85
N LEU A 348 -2.22 15.23 -16.25
CA LEU A 348 -1.95 16.15 -17.36
C LEU A 348 -2.50 15.64 -18.70
N LYS A 349 -2.43 14.33 -18.94
CA LYS A 349 -3.01 13.71 -20.14
C LYS A 349 -4.54 13.70 -20.08
N ALA A 350 -5.11 13.33 -18.93
CA ALA A 350 -6.55 13.39 -18.69
C ALA A 350 -7.11 14.80 -18.92
N ARG A 351 -6.41 15.85 -18.44
CA ARG A 351 -6.80 17.25 -18.64
C ARG A 351 -6.96 17.64 -20.11
N ALA A 352 -6.23 17.00 -21.04
CA ALA A 352 -6.30 17.34 -22.45
C ALA A 352 -7.57 16.82 -23.16
N VAL A 353 -8.31 15.89 -22.52
CA VAL A 353 -9.42 15.16 -23.17
C VAL A 353 -10.68 15.01 -22.32
N SER A 354 -10.60 15.26 -21.02
CA SER A 354 -11.65 14.91 -20.05
C SER A 354 -12.92 15.73 -20.14
N ASP A 355 -12.84 16.98 -20.63
CA ASP A 355 -13.97 17.88 -20.84
C ASP A 355 -15.00 17.33 -21.86
N LYS A 356 -14.51 16.58 -22.85
CA LYS A 356 -15.32 16.00 -23.94
C LYS A 356 -15.49 14.50 -23.83
N PHE A 357 -14.92 13.89 -22.80
CA PHE A 357 -14.94 12.44 -22.65
C PHE A 357 -16.34 11.97 -22.22
N SER A 358 -16.92 11.08 -23.02
CA SER A 358 -18.17 10.38 -22.70
C SER A 358 -17.96 8.87 -22.91
N PRO A 359 -18.20 8.04 -21.89
CA PRO A 359 -18.08 6.58 -22.00
C PRO A 359 -18.98 6.01 -23.11
N GLU A 360 -20.21 6.53 -23.24
CA GLU A 360 -21.16 6.11 -24.27
C GLU A 360 -20.68 6.50 -25.68
N ALA A 361 -20.09 7.67 -25.84
CA ALA A 361 -19.53 8.08 -27.12
C ALA A 361 -18.29 7.22 -27.47
N ALA A 362 -17.41 6.99 -26.50
CA ALA A 362 -16.21 6.17 -26.66
C ALA A 362 -16.54 4.71 -27.01
N SER A 363 -17.61 4.13 -26.45
CA SER A 363 -18.06 2.78 -26.80
C SER A 363 -18.50 2.65 -28.26
N ARG A 364 -19.14 3.69 -28.82
CA ARG A 364 -19.66 3.68 -30.19
C ARG A 364 -18.62 4.01 -31.26
N ARG A 365 -17.77 5.00 -31.00
CA ARG A 365 -16.78 5.50 -31.98
C ARG A 365 -15.35 5.03 -31.74
N GLY A 366 -15.10 4.35 -30.62
CA GLY A 366 -13.75 4.09 -30.12
C GLY A 366 -13.10 5.33 -29.48
N LEU A 367 -11.93 5.12 -28.87
CA LEU A 367 -11.11 6.20 -28.30
C LEU A 367 -10.33 6.90 -29.41
N SER A 368 -10.31 8.24 -29.39
CA SER A 368 -9.37 9.02 -30.19
C SER A 368 -7.93 8.78 -29.72
N THR A 369 -6.94 9.13 -30.54
CA THR A 369 -5.52 8.99 -30.17
C THR A 369 -5.18 9.73 -28.86
N ALA A 370 -5.77 10.91 -28.63
CA ALA A 370 -5.56 11.66 -27.40
C ALA A 370 -6.21 10.99 -26.19
N GLU A 371 -7.43 10.46 -26.35
CA GLU A 371 -8.12 9.70 -25.30
C GLU A 371 -7.36 8.42 -24.97
N MET A 372 -6.88 7.69 -25.99
CA MET A 372 -6.05 6.49 -25.81
C MET A 372 -4.78 6.79 -25.00
N ASN A 373 -4.05 7.85 -25.35
CA ASN A 373 -2.85 8.26 -24.60
C ASN A 373 -3.14 8.61 -23.13
N ALA A 374 -4.31 9.18 -22.84
CA ALA A 374 -4.73 9.47 -21.46
C ALA A 374 -5.08 8.18 -20.70
N VAL A 375 -5.80 7.27 -21.34
CA VAL A 375 -6.17 5.95 -20.81
C VAL A 375 -4.91 5.12 -20.52
N GLU A 376 -3.96 5.07 -21.45
CA GLU A 376 -2.66 4.40 -21.24
C GLU A 376 -1.87 5.01 -20.07
N ALA A 377 -1.86 6.34 -19.94
CA ALA A 377 -1.21 6.98 -18.80
C ALA A 377 -1.85 6.62 -17.46
N ILE A 378 -3.19 6.51 -17.42
CA ILE A 378 -3.93 6.02 -16.25
C ILE A 378 -3.55 4.57 -15.95
N HIS A 379 -3.56 3.69 -16.95
CA HIS A 379 -3.18 2.29 -16.76
C HIS A 379 -1.76 2.13 -16.21
N ARG A 380 -0.79 2.90 -16.73
CA ARG A 380 0.58 2.92 -16.19
C ARG A 380 0.63 3.39 -14.73
N ALA A 381 -0.16 4.39 -14.37
CA ALA A 381 -0.23 4.88 -13.00
C ALA A 381 -0.88 3.86 -12.04
N VAL A 382 -1.95 3.20 -12.48
CA VAL A 382 -2.65 2.15 -11.72
C VAL A 382 -1.79 0.90 -11.58
N GLU A 383 -1.06 0.51 -12.61
CA GLU A 383 -0.09 -0.60 -12.54
C GLU A 383 1.03 -0.30 -11.54
N PHE A 384 1.51 0.94 -11.51
CA PHE A 384 2.51 1.39 -10.54
C PHE A 384 1.98 1.32 -9.10
N ASN A 385 0.81 1.90 -8.83
CA ASN A 385 0.17 1.87 -7.50
C ASN A 385 -1.37 1.78 -7.63
N PRO A 386 -1.99 0.60 -7.43
CA PRO A 386 -3.43 0.36 -7.61
C PRO A 386 -4.29 0.84 -6.44
N HIS A 387 -3.68 1.31 -5.35
CA HIS A 387 -4.40 1.77 -4.16
C HIS A 387 -4.95 3.19 -4.35
N VAL A 388 -4.25 4.03 -5.13
CA VAL A 388 -4.58 5.45 -5.36
C VAL A 388 -5.99 5.70 -5.88
N PRO A 389 -6.54 4.98 -6.89
CA PRO A 389 -7.82 5.32 -7.49
C PRO A 389 -8.97 5.33 -6.48
N LYS A 390 -8.98 4.41 -5.51
CA LYS A 390 -10.02 4.36 -4.47
C LYS A 390 -10.06 5.61 -3.60
N TYR A 391 -8.91 6.21 -3.31
CA TYR A 391 -8.85 7.47 -2.57
C TYR A 391 -9.22 8.66 -3.45
N LEU A 392 -8.76 8.70 -4.71
CA LEU A 392 -9.09 9.78 -5.62
C LEU A 392 -10.59 9.83 -5.95
N LEU A 393 -11.22 8.66 -6.05
CA LEU A 393 -12.65 8.50 -6.31
C LEU A 393 -13.50 8.56 -5.03
N GLU A 394 -12.86 8.82 -3.87
CA GLU A 394 -13.52 8.91 -2.57
C GLU A 394 -14.33 7.64 -2.19
N MET A 395 -13.97 6.50 -2.77
CA MET A 395 -14.51 5.18 -2.42
C MET A 395 -13.93 4.66 -1.11
N LYS A 396 -12.82 5.24 -0.65
CA LYS A 396 -12.16 4.95 0.62
C LYS A 396 -11.87 6.26 1.36
N SER A 397 -12.13 6.26 2.66
CA SER A 397 -11.89 7.42 3.52
C SER A 397 -10.42 7.81 3.55
N LEU A 398 -10.15 9.10 3.35
CA LEU A 398 -8.83 9.68 3.42
C LEU A 398 -8.46 10.02 4.86
N ILE A 399 -7.24 9.71 5.27
CA ILE A 399 -6.67 10.02 6.59
C ILE A 399 -5.46 10.95 6.43
N LEU A 400 -4.89 11.44 7.55
CA LEU A 400 -3.61 12.13 7.47
C LEU A 400 -2.53 11.16 6.95
N PRO A 401 -1.67 11.59 6.02
CA PRO A 401 -0.62 10.72 5.50
C PRO A 401 0.45 10.48 6.57
N PRO A 402 1.10 9.31 6.59
CA PRO A 402 2.22 9.03 7.48
C PRO A 402 3.46 9.89 7.13
N GLU A 403 4.43 9.92 8.04
CA GLU A 403 5.74 10.56 7.82
C GLU A 403 6.62 9.74 6.87
N HIS A 404 6.38 8.42 6.79
CA HIS A 404 7.01 7.52 5.84
C HIS A 404 6.00 6.74 5.01
N ILE A 405 6.39 6.40 3.79
CA ILE A 405 5.58 5.69 2.81
C ILE A 405 6.30 4.45 2.30
N LEU A 406 5.51 3.41 2.05
CA LEU A 406 5.91 2.29 1.24
C LEU A 406 5.59 2.60 -0.23
N LYS A 407 6.62 2.62 -1.08
CA LYS A 407 6.41 2.81 -2.52
C LYS A 407 5.52 1.70 -3.06
N ARG A 408 4.54 2.10 -3.88
CA ARG A 408 3.49 1.25 -4.45
C ARG A 408 2.48 0.70 -3.43
N GLY A 409 2.63 1.05 -2.15
CA GLY A 409 1.74 0.65 -1.07
C GLY A 409 0.56 1.61 -0.87
N ASP A 410 -0.28 1.26 0.09
CA ASP A 410 -1.45 2.01 0.52
C ASP A 410 -1.04 3.34 1.18
N SER A 411 0.09 3.35 1.92
CA SER A 411 0.63 4.56 2.54
C SER A 411 1.06 5.63 1.52
N GLU A 412 1.74 5.25 0.43
CA GLU A 412 2.05 6.18 -0.67
C GLU A 412 0.77 6.67 -1.36
N ALA A 413 -0.25 5.81 -1.49
CA ALA A 413 -1.50 6.20 -2.11
C ALA A 413 -2.27 7.25 -1.31
N ILE A 414 -2.32 7.11 0.01
CA ILE A 414 -2.86 8.13 0.93
C ILE A 414 -2.05 9.42 0.78
N ALA A 415 -0.73 9.34 0.84
CA ALA A 415 0.16 10.51 0.72
C ALA A 415 -0.09 11.27 -0.59
N TYR A 416 -0.21 10.57 -1.72
CA TYR A 416 -0.53 11.20 -2.99
C TYR A 416 -1.94 11.82 -2.99
N ALA A 417 -2.97 11.03 -2.67
CA ALA A 417 -4.36 11.46 -2.76
C ALA A 417 -4.68 12.63 -1.82
N PHE A 418 -4.08 12.65 -0.62
CA PHE A 418 -4.26 13.72 0.37
C PHE A 418 -3.94 15.10 -0.20
N PHE A 419 -2.88 15.23 -0.99
CA PHE A 419 -2.50 16.51 -1.59
C PHE A 419 -3.09 16.71 -2.99
N HIS A 420 -3.30 15.64 -3.77
CA HIS A 420 -3.60 15.76 -5.19
C HIS A 420 -5.07 15.63 -5.56
N LEU A 421 -5.95 15.11 -4.68
CA LEU A 421 -7.38 14.96 -4.96
C LEU A 421 -8.02 16.27 -5.45
N GLN A 422 -7.68 17.40 -4.81
CA GLN A 422 -8.21 18.70 -5.22
C GLN A 422 -7.76 19.12 -6.63
N HIS A 423 -6.56 18.71 -7.05
CA HIS A 423 -6.09 18.95 -8.41
C HIS A 423 -6.85 18.11 -9.44
N TRP A 424 -7.20 16.87 -9.11
CA TRP A 424 -8.05 16.03 -9.94
C TRP A 424 -9.48 16.58 -10.03
N LYS A 425 -10.08 17.00 -8.91
CA LYS A 425 -11.41 17.61 -8.87
C LYS A 425 -11.50 18.90 -9.70
N ARG A 426 -10.41 19.67 -9.76
CA ARG A 426 -10.34 20.92 -10.53
C ARG A 426 -10.40 20.68 -12.04
N VAL A 427 -9.96 19.53 -12.53
CA VAL A 427 -9.99 19.18 -13.95
C VAL A 427 -11.32 18.48 -14.24
N GLU A 428 -12.23 19.20 -14.89
CA GLU A 428 -13.57 18.70 -15.21
C GLU A 428 -13.50 17.39 -16.00
N GLY A 429 -14.24 16.37 -15.53
CA GLY A 429 -14.27 15.04 -16.14
C GLY A 429 -13.07 14.14 -15.86
N ALA A 430 -11.98 14.61 -15.24
CA ALA A 430 -10.79 13.77 -15.01
C ALA A 430 -11.05 12.60 -14.07
N LEU A 431 -11.80 12.81 -12.98
CA LEU A 431 -12.22 11.73 -12.08
C LEU A 431 -13.21 10.77 -12.75
N ASN A 432 -14.07 11.25 -13.64
CA ASN A 432 -14.97 10.39 -14.42
C ASN A 432 -14.18 9.50 -15.38
N LEU A 433 -13.20 10.06 -16.08
CA LEU A 433 -12.29 9.30 -16.93
C LEU A 433 -11.52 8.24 -16.13
N LEU A 434 -10.99 8.60 -14.96
CA LEU A 434 -10.34 7.65 -14.05
C LEU A 434 -11.31 6.52 -13.66
N HIS A 435 -12.50 6.86 -13.19
CA HIS A 435 -13.54 5.92 -12.76
C HIS A 435 -13.86 4.88 -13.85
N CYS A 436 -14.02 5.32 -15.10
CA CYS A 436 -14.39 4.43 -16.20
C CYS A 436 -13.25 3.53 -16.69
N THR A 437 -12.00 3.82 -16.36
CA THR A 437 -10.83 3.19 -17.01
C THR A 437 -9.94 2.41 -16.06
N TRP A 438 -9.85 2.80 -14.79
CA TRP A 438 -8.84 2.27 -13.87
C TRP A 438 -8.96 0.75 -13.63
N GLU A 439 -10.18 0.20 -13.51
CA GLU A 439 -10.39 -1.25 -13.32
C GLU A 439 -9.96 -2.08 -14.55
N GLY A 440 -10.03 -1.48 -15.74
CA GLY A 440 -9.55 -2.12 -16.97
C GLY A 440 -8.08 -2.53 -16.91
N THR A 441 -7.28 -1.86 -16.07
CA THR A 441 -5.86 -2.19 -15.84
C THR A 441 -5.69 -3.65 -15.41
N PHE A 442 -6.53 -4.14 -14.49
CA PHE A 442 -6.40 -5.50 -13.95
C PHE A 442 -6.77 -6.60 -14.94
N ARG A 443 -7.53 -6.27 -16.00
CA ARG A 443 -7.83 -7.21 -17.09
C ARG A 443 -6.65 -7.37 -18.05
N MET A 444 -5.73 -6.41 -18.08
CA MET A 444 -4.57 -6.41 -18.98
C MET A 444 -3.29 -6.97 -18.34
N ILE A 445 -3.27 -7.11 -17.01
CA ILE A 445 -2.13 -7.69 -16.29
C ILE A 445 -2.38 -9.19 -16.08
N PRO A 446 -1.44 -10.08 -16.46
CA PRO A 446 -1.60 -11.51 -16.23
C PRO A 446 -1.70 -11.81 -14.72
N TYR A 447 -2.58 -12.76 -14.35
CA TYR A 447 -2.72 -13.25 -12.98
C TYR A 447 -1.82 -14.48 -12.74
N PRO A 448 -1.17 -14.60 -11.56
CA PRO A 448 -0.96 -13.57 -10.54
C PRO A 448 -0.07 -12.43 -11.06
N LEU A 449 -0.07 -11.25 -10.41
CA LEU A 449 0.72 -10.05 -10.76
C LEU A 449 2.25 -10.24 -10.62
N GLU A 450 2.77 -11.39 -11.03
CA GLU A 450 4.19 -11.75 -11.06
C GLU A 450 4.94 -11.04 -12.18
N LYS A 451 4.23 -10.59 -13.22
CA LYS A 451 4.78 -9.78 -14.31
C LYS A 451 3.85 -8.61 -14.60
N GLY A 452 4.15 -7.45 -14.01
CA GLY A 452 3.70 -6.20 -14.61
C GLY A 452 4.29 -6.07 -16.02
N HIS A 453 3.60 -5.36 -16.91
CA HIS A 453 4.11 -5.03 -18.24
C HIS A 453 5.26 -4.01 -18.15
N LEU A 454 5.27 -3.18 -17.09
CA LEU A 454 6.21 -2.08 -16.88
C LEU A 454 6.90 -2.08 -15.52
N PHE A 455 6.35 -2.81 -14.53
CA PHE A 455 6.87 -2.79 -13.15
C PHE A 455 7.04 -4.19 -12.55
N TYR A 456 8.04 -4.34 -11.67
CA TYR A 456 8.30 -5.59 -10.94
C TYR A 456 7.08 -6.06 -10.13
N PRO A 457 6.97 -7.36 -9.81
CA PRO A 457 5.94 -7.86 -8.89
C PRO A 457 5.90 -7.13 -7.54
N TYR A 458 4.71 -7.07 -6.93
CA TYR A 458 4.53 -6.50 -5.60
C TYR A 458 5.28 -7.34 -4.56
N PRO A 459 6.08 -6.72 -3.67
CA PRO A 459 6.68 -7.44 -2.54
C PRO A 459 5.61 -8.08 -1.68
N ILE A 460 5.89 -9.28 -1.17
CA ILE A 460 4.91 -10.06 -0.42
C ILE A 460 4.69 -9.49 0.98
N CYS A 461 5.67 -8.74 1.50
CA CYS A 461 5.59 -7.98 2.75
C CYS A 461 4.79 -6.67 2.65
N THR A 462 4.25 -6.29 1.48
CA THR A 462 3.61 -4.97 1.29
C THR A 462 2.49 -4.71 2.29
N GLU A 463 1.60 -5.69 2.48
CA GLU A 463 0.48 -5.59 3.42
C GLU A 463 0.95 -5.42 4.87
N THR A 464 1.96 -6.19 5.30
CA THR A 464 2.52 -6.12 6.65
C THR A 464 3.21 -4.79 6.89
N ALA A 465 4.03 -4.33 5.94
CA ALA A 465 4.75 -3.06 6.05
C ALA A 465 3.78 -1.85 6.09
N ASP A 466 2.74 -1.83 5.25
CA ASP A 466 1.72 -0.78 5.33
C ASP A 466 0.90 -0.85 6.64
N ARG A 467 0.65 -2.04 7.20
CA ARG A 467 0.01 -2.19 8.51
C ARG A 467 0.83 -1.62 9.66
N GLU A 468 2.15 -1.65 9.58
CA GLU A 468 3.04 -1.06 10.59
C GLU A 468 3.10 0.47 10.45
N LEU A 469 3.00 0.99 9.22
CA LEU A 469 3.03 2.43 8.94
C LEU A 469 1.70 3.13 9.22
N LEU A 470 0.58 2.49 8.90
CA LEU A 470 -0.74 3.11 8.95
C LEU A 470 -1.43 2.88 10.30
N PRO A 471 -2.21 3.86 10.80
CA PRO A 471 -2.87 3.74 12.09
C PRO A 471 -3.94 2.64 12.09
N SER A 472 -4.16 2.03 13.25
CA SER A 472 -5.05 0.87 13.40
C SER A 472 -6.53 1.13 13.05
N PHE A 473 -6.97 2.39 13.06
CA PHE A 473 -8.32 2.77 12.64
C PHE A 473 -8.47 2.85 11.11
N HIS A 474 -7.40 2.65 10.35
CA HIS A 474 -7.40 2.62 8.90
C HIS A 474 -7.32 1.18 8.39
N GLU A 475 -8.30 0.77 7.59
CA GLU A 475 -8.31 -0.55 6.97
C GLU A 475 -7.40 -0.58 5.76
N VAL A 476 -6.30 -1.35 5.80
CA VAL A 476 -5.32 -1.43 4.70
C VAL A 476 -5.91 -2.16 3.49
N SER A 477 -5.78 -1.56 2.31
CA SER A 477 -6.17 -2.19 1.04
C SER A 477 -5.18 -3.31 0.67
N VAL A 478 -5.67 -4.47 0.26
CA VAL A 478 -4.82 -5.58 -0.20
C VAL A 478 -4.85 -5.67 -1.74
N TYR A 479 -3.69 -5.45 -2.36
CA TYR A 479 -3.47 -5.62 -3.80
C TYR A 479 -2.18 -6.43 -4.06
N PRO A 480 -2.18 -7.37 -5.03
CA PRO A 480 -3.34 -8.00 -5.66
C PRO A 480 -4.36 -8.53 -4.67
N LYS A 481 -5.65 -8.49 -5.05
CA LYS A 481 -6.63 -9.34 -4.40
C LYS A 481 -6.25 -10.79 -4.68
N LYS A 482 -5.90 -11.53 -3.64
CA LYS A 482 -5.74 -12.98 -3.69
C LYS A 482 -7.13 -13.59 -3.80
N GLU A 483 -7.68 -13.68 -5.01
CA GLU A 483 -8.87 -14.49 -5.23
C GLU A 483 -8.43 -15.94 -5.27
N LEU A 484 -8.87 -16.72 -4.28
CA LEU A 484 -8.80 -18.17 -4.35
C LEU A 484 -9.64 -18.58 -5.56
N PRO A 485 -9.04 -19.23 -6.59
CA PRO A 485 -9.79 -19.68 -7.75
C PRO A 485 -11.02 -20.47 -7.28
N PHE A 486 -12.19 -20.14 -7.83
CA PHE A 486 -13.46 -20.83 -7.54
C PHE A 486 -13.30 -22.36 -7.50
N PHE A 487 -12.47 -22.89 -8.40
CA PHE A 487 -12.16 -24.32 -8.51
C PHE A 487 -11.58 -24.93 -7.22
N ILE A 488 -10.78 -24.19 -6.45
CA ILE A 488 -10.20 -24.68 -5.19
C ILE A 488 -11.30 -24.82 -4.12
N LEU A 489 -12.14 -23.80 -3.98
CA LEU A 489 -13.28 -23.83 -3.04
C LEU A 489 -14.31 -24.87 -3.45
N PHE A 490 -14.61 -24.98 -4.74
CA PHE A 490 -15.51 -25.99 -5.31
C PHE A 490 -14.99 -27.41 -5.07
N THR A 491 -13.69 -27.65 -5.31
CA THR A 491 -13.06 -28.96 -5.11
C THR A 491 -13.03 -29.32 -3.63
N ALA A 492 -12.70 -28.38 -2.74
CA ALA A 492 -12.75 -28.61 -1.29
C ALA A 492 -14.17 -28.93 -0.80
N GLY A 493 -15.19 -28.24 -1.33
CA GLY A 493 -16.59 -28.55 -1.09
C GLY A 493 -16.98 -29.95 -1.58
N LEU A 494 -16.58 -30.32 -2.79
CA LEU A 494 -16.89 -31.62 -3.38
C LEU A 494 -16.19 -32.78 -2.64
N CYS A 495 -14.93 -32.59 -2.24
CA CYS A 495 -14.16 -33.54 -1.43
C CYS A 495 -14.76 -33.74 -0.03
N SER A 496 -15.16 -32.66 0.65
CA SER A 496 -15.78 -32.76 1.97
C SER A 496 -17.17 -33.42 1.92
N PHE A 497 -17.96 -33.10 0.88
CA PHE A 497 -19.24 -33.74 0.63
C PHE A 497 -19.12 -35.24 0.32
N THR A 498 -18.19 -35.62 -0.55
CA THR A 498 -17.94 -37.03 -0.89
C THR A 498 -17.41 -37.83 0.30
N ALA A 499 -16.53 -37.25 1.11
CA ALA A 499 -16.06 -37.88 2.35
C ALA A 499 -17.21 -38.13 3.33
N MET A 500 -18.11 -37.17 3.50
CA MET A 500 -19.30 -37.36 4.34
C MET A 500 -20.22 -38.46 3.78
N LEU A 501 -20.52 -38.45 2.47
CA LEU A 501 -21.36 -39.49 1.87
C LEU A 501 -20.76 -40.88 2.05
N ALA A 502 -19.45 -41.03 1.93
CA ALA A 502 -18.75 -42.28 2.16
C ALA A 502 -18.90 -42.75 3.61
N LEU A 503 -18.75 -41.86 4.59
CA LEU A 503 -18.97 -42.16 6.01
C LEU A 503 -20.41 -42.60 6.29
N LEU A 504 -21.40 -41.87 5.76
CA LEU A 504 -22.82 -42.19 5.93
C LEU A 504 -23.18 -43.53 5.27
N THR A 505 -22.61 -43.82 4.09
CA THR A 505 -22.84 -45.10 3.39
C THR A 505 -22.23 -46.28 4.13
N HIS A 506 -21.07 -46.07 4.76
CA HIS A 506 -20.44 -47.10 5.58
C HIS A 506 -21.24 -47.37 6.86
N GLN A 507 -21.76 -46.32 7.49
CA GLN A 507 -22.39 -46.42 8.81
C GLN A 507 -23.88 -46.77 8.76
N PHE A 508 -24.57 -46.40 7.68
CA PHE A 508 -25.99 -46.64 7.47
C PHE A 508 -26.29 -47.17 6.04
N PRO A 509 -25.82 -48.38 5.70
CA PRO A 509 -25.87 -48.89 4.33
C PRO A 509 -27.30 -49.05 3.78
N GLU A 510 -28.26 -49.48 4.61
CA GLU A 510 -29.65 -49.68 4.15
C GLU A 510 -30.37 -48.34 3.87
N LEU A 511 -30.23 -47.37 4.77
CA LEU A 511 -30.80 -46.03 4.61
C LEU A 511 -30.20 -45.30 3.40
N MET A 512 -28.88 -45.43 3.21
CA MET A 512 -28.19 -44.86 2.05
C MET A 512 -28.55 -45.58 0.74
N GLY A 513 -28.85 -46.87 0.78
CA GLY A 513 -29.39 -47.61 -0.36
C GLY A 513 -30.77 -47.11 -0.78
N VAL A 514 -31.68 -46.87 0.16
CA VAL A 514 -33.00 -46.27 -0.09
C VAL A 514 -32.86 -44.85 -0.65
N PHE A 515 -32.00 -44.04 -0.03
CA PHE A 515 -31.70 -42.68 -0.48
C PHE A 515 -31.13 -42.66 -1.91
N ALA A 516 -30.14 -43.50 -2.21
CA ALA A 516 -29.53 -43.58 -3.53
C ALA A 516 -30.55 -44.01 -4.59
N LYS A 517 -31.42 -44.99 -4.27
CA LYS A 517 -32.49 -45.43 -5.16
C LYS A 517 -33.50 -44.33 -5.44
N ALA A 518 -33.94 -43.61 -4.41
CA ALA A 518 -34.85 -42.47 -4.54
C ALA A 518 -34.22 -41.34 -5.37
N PHE A 519 -32.97 -40.99 -5.07
CA PHE A 519 -32.21 -39.96 -5.78
C PHE A 519 -32.02 -40.29 -7.26
N LEU A 520 -31.51 -41.49 -7.58
CA LEU A 520 -31.32 -41.92 -8.97
C LEU A 520 -32.65 -42.02 -9.71
N SER A 521 -33.71 -42.53 -9.07
CA SER A 521 -35.03 -42.60 -9.70
C SER A 521 -35.58 -41.22 -10.06
N THR A 522 -35.32 -40.21 -9.22
CA THR A 522 -35.74 -38.82 -9.45
C THR A 522 -34.88 -38.17 -10.53
N LEU A 523 -33.56 -38.39 -10.50
CA LEU A 523 -32.61 -37.84 -11.47
C LEU A 523 -32.85 -38.39 -12.88
N PHE A 524 -33.16 -39.68 -12.99
CA PHE A 524 -33.42 -40.35 -14.27
C PHE A 524 -34.90 -40.33 -14.69
N ALA A 525 -35.81 -39.79 -13.87
CA ALA A 525 -37.23 -39.68 -14.22
C ALA A 525 -37.49 -38.99 -15.58
N PRO A 526 -36.79 -37.89 -15.96
CA PRO A 526 -36.97 -37.27 -17.27
C PRO A 526 -36.51 -38.17 -18.43
N LEU A 527 -35.41 -38.90 -18.24
CA LEU A 527 -34.88 -39.83 -19.24
C LEU A 527 -35.77 -41.06 -19.40
N ASN A 528 -36.29 -41.60 -18.30
CA ASN A 528 -37.25 -42.70 -18.30
C ASN A 528 -38.55 -42.30 -18.99
N PHE A 529 -39.05 -41.08 -18.74
CA PHE A 529 -40.23 -40.55 -19.44
C PHE A 529 -40.01 -40.40 -20.95
N VAL A 530 -38.83 -39.95 -21.37
CA VAL A 530 -38.45 -39.89 -22.79
C VAL A 530 -38.35 -41.30 -23.38
N MET A 531 -37.75 -42.26 -22.67
CA MET A 531 -37.67 -43.65 -23.12
C MET A 531 -39.05 -44.29 -23.27
N GLU A 532 -39.95 -44.11 -22.30
CA GLU A 532 -41.34 -44.60 -22.38
C GLU A 532 -42.07 -43.97 -23.58
N LYS A 533 -41.82 -42.69 -23.87
CA LYS A 533 -42.37 -42.03 -25.05
C LYS A 533 -41.81 -42.61 -26.35
N VAL A 534 -40.51 -42.88 -26.41
CA VAL A 534 -39.86 -43.51 -27.57
C VAL A 534 -40.38 -44.94 -27.78
N GLU A 535 -40.51 -45.73 -26.73
CA GLU A 535 -41.09 -47.08 -26.77
C GLU A 535 -42.57 -47.06 -27.18
N SER A 536 -43.34 -46.04 -26.78
CA SER A 536 -44.74 -45.89 -27.21
C SER A 536 -44.91 -45.51 -28.69
N ILE A 537 -43.86 -44.98 -29.33
CA ILE A 537 -43.84 -44.59 -30.75
C ILE A 537 -43.27 -45.72 -31.62
N LEU A 538 -42.43 -46.59 -31.06
CA LEU A 538 -41.83 -47.73 -31.76
C LEU A 538 -42.78 -48.94 -31.76
N PRO A 539 -43.16 -49.49 -32.93
CA PRO A 539 -43.95 -50.72 -32.99
C PRO A 539 -43.13 -51.90 -32.45
N SER A 540 -43.77 -52.76 -31.63
CA SER A 540 -43.14 -53.93 -30.99
C SER A 540 -42.52 -54.95 -31.96
N SER A 541 -42.81 -54.86 -33.26
CA SER A 541 -42.23 -55.69 -34.32
C SER A 541 -40.78 -55.32 -34.71
N LEU A 542 -40.32 -54.10 -34.39
CA LEU A 542 -39.01 -53.59 -34.80
C LEU A 542 -37.88 -54.15 -33.90
N TRP A 543 -38.14 -54.32 -32.61
CA TRP A 543 -37.21 -54.94 -31.66
C TRP A 543 -36.94 -56.42 -31.95
N HIS A 544 -37.96 -57.16 -32.40
CA HIS A 544 -37.82 -58.55 -32.84
C HIS A 544 -37.03 -58.72 -34.15
N GLN A 545 -36.96 -57.68 -34.99
CA GLN A 545 -36.17 -57.70 -36.22
C GLN A 545 -34.70 -57.33 -35.98
N LEU A 546 -34.42 -56.40 -35.06
CA LEU A 546 -33.06 -55.97 -34.71
C LEU A 546 -32.26 -57.01 -33.93
N THR A 547 -32.91 -57.89 -33.16
CA THR A 547 -32.25 -58.97 -32.39
C THR A 547 -31.94 -60.22 -33.23
N ARG A 548 -32.34 -60.23 -34.50
CA ARG A 548 -32.08 -61.33 -35.46
C ARG A 548 -30.91 -61.06 -36.42
N ILE A 549 -30.29 -59.88 -36.32
CA ILE A 549 -28.99 -59.53 -36.91
C ILE A 549 -27.95 -59.73 -35.82
#